data_AF-A0A845Z796-F1
#
_entry.id   AF-A0A845Z796-F1
#
_cell.length_a   1.000
_cell.length_b   1.000
_cell.length_c   1.000
_cell.angle_alpha   90.00
_cell.angle_beta   90.00
_cell.angle_gamma   90.00
#
_symmetry.space_group_name_H-M   'P 1'
#
loop_
_entity.id
_entity.type
_entity.pdbx_description
1 polymer ?
#
loop_
_entity_poly.entity_id
_entity_poly.type
_entity_poly.pdbx_seq_one_letter_code
_entity_poly.pdbx_strand_id
1 'polypeptide(L)'
;MSTVSLIRTTSYQINELEKSIEELLEPLGGINAFVKPGDRVLLKPNLLTGARPTKECVTRREIVYCVAKIVKKAGGKPFLGDSPAF
;
A
#
# COMPACT_ATOMS: atom_id res chain seq x y z
N MET A 1 -14.45 -2.58 20.90
CA MET A 1 -14.27 -3.68 19.92
C MET A 1 -13.31 -3.19 18.85
N SER A 2 -12.38 -4.04 18.41
CA SER A 2 -11.47 -3.69 17.30
C SER A 2 -12.14 -4.01 15.97
N THR A 3 -12.11 -3.08 15.02
CA THR A 3 -12.58 -3.31 13.64
C THR A 3 -11.48 -3.98 12.83
N VAL A 4 -11.80 -5.05 12.11
CA VAL A 4 -10.90 -5.77 11.21
C VAL A 4 -11.52 -5.80 9.81
N SER A 5 -10.74 -5.45 8.78
CA SER A 5 -11.14 -5.56 7.37
C SER A 5 -10.27 -6.62 6.68
N LEU A 6 -10.91 -7.56 5.98
CA LEU A 6 -10.25 -8.66 5.28
C LEU A 6 -11.07 -9.03 4.04
N ILE A 7 -10.40 -9.09 2.89
CA ILE A 7 -10.99 -9.51 1.62
C ILE A 7 -10.07 -10.50 0.90
N ARG A 8 -10.65 -11.27 -0.04
CA ARG A 8 -9.87 -12.10 -0.97
C ARG A 8 -9.65 -11.33 -2.26
N THR A 9 -8.40 -11.28 -2.73
CA THR A 9 -8.04 -10.85 -4.08
C THR A 9 -7.36 -12.00 -4.82
N THR A 10 -7.54 -12.08 -6.13
CA THR A 10 -7.02 -13.19 -6.97
C THR A 10 -6.01 -12.72 -8.00
N SER A 11 -5.65 -11.43 -8.00
CA SER A 11 -4.87 -10.82 -9.06
C SER A 11 -4.05 -9.62 -8.56
N TYR A 12 -2.84 -9.48 -9.12
CA TYR A 12 -1.99 -8.31 -8.93
C TYR A 12 -2.10 -7.31 -10.09
N GLN A 13 -3.06 -7.48 -11.01
CA GLN A 13 -3.27 -6.52 -12.09
C GLN A 13 -3.67 -5.16 -11.49
N ILE A 14 -2.99 -4.10 -11.91
CA ILE A 14 -3.06 -2.78 -11.26
C ILE A 14 -4.50 -2.30 -11.03
N ASN A 15 -5.36 -2.41 -12.04
CA ASN A 15 -6.74 -1.91 -11.94
C ASN A 15 -7.61 -2.73 -10.98
N GLU A 16 -7.38 -4.06 -10.91
CA GLU A 16 -8.11 -4.93 -9.99
C GLU A 16 -7.59 -4.78 -8.57
N LEU A 17 -6.26 -4.71 -8.42
CA LEU A 17 -5.60 -4.55 -7.14
C LEU A 17 -5.93 -3.21 -6.47
N GLU A 18 -5.98 -2.12 -7.24
CA GLU A 18 -6.37 -0.80 -6.74
C GLU A 18 -7.79 -0.82 -6.17
N LYS A 19 -8.75 -1.43 -6.88
CA LYS A 19 -10.12 -1.62 -6.39
C LYS A 19 -10.16 -2.45 -5.11
N SER A 20 -9.44 -3.57 -5.09
CA SER A 20 -9.34 -4.41 -3.87
C SER A 20 -8.76 -3.63 -2.68
N ILE A 21 -7.76 -2.78 -2.89
CA ILE A 21 -7.19 -1.97 -1.80
C ILE A 21 -8.18 -0.90 -1.33
N GLU A 22 -8.90 -0.25 -2.25
CA GLU A 22 -9.95 0.70 -1.91
C GLU A 22 -11.04 0.01 -1.07
N GLU A 23 -11.59 -1.11 -1.55
CA GLU A 23 -12.58 -1.95 -0.83
C GLU A 23 -12.08 -2.42 0.55
N LEU A 24 -10.79 -2.78 0.66
CA LEU A 24 -10.18 -3.19 1.92
C LEU A 24 -10.18 -2.05 2.96
N LEU A 25 -10.01 -0.80 2.53
CA LEU A 25 -9.93 0.36 3.42
C LEU A 25 -11.31 0.96 3.75
N GLU A 26 -12.33 0.76 2.91
CA GLU A 26 -13.68 1.34 3.10
C GLU A 26 -14.26 1.13 4.50
N PRO A 27 -14.26 -0.10 5.09
CA PRO A 27 -14.80 -0.31 6.45
C PRO A 27 -14.05 0.44 7.56
N LEU A 28 -12.85 0.94 7.27
CA LEU A 28 -12.01 1.73 8.18
C LEU A 28 -12.14 3.24 7.93
N GLY A 29 -13.09 3.67 7.09
CA GLY A 29 -13.29 5.07 6.69
C GLY A 29 -12.51 5.46 5.42
N GLY A 30 -12.01 4.47 4.67
CA GLY A 30 -11.25 4.67 3.45
C GLY A 30 -9.87 5.29 3.68
N ILE A 31 -9.14 5.56 2.61
CA ILE A 31 -7.80 6.17 2.70
C ILE A 31 -7.82 7.56 3.37
N ASN A 32 -8.93 8.30 3.22
CA ASN A 32 -9.11 9.63 3.79
C ASN A 32 -9.23 9.64 5.32
N ALA A 33 -9.47 8.48 5.95
CA ALA A 33 -9.38 8.36 7.41
C ALA A 33 -7.92 8.49 7.90
N PHE A 34 -6.94 8.12 7.07
CA PHE A 34 -5.53 8.05 7.43
C PHE A 34 -4.68 9.15 6.79
N VAL A 35 -5.07 9.65 5.62
CA VAL A 35 -4.30 10.63 4.83
C VAL A 35 -5.12 11.89 4.63
N LYS A 36 -4.52 13.04 4.92
CA LYS A 36 -5.09 14.36 4.66
C LYS A 36 -4.32 15.09 3.55
N PRO A 37 -4.96 16.01 2.82
CA PRO A 37 -4.28 16.82 1.82
C PRO A 37 -3.06 17.53 2.38
N GLY A 38 -1.91 17.38 1.71
CA GLY A 38 -0.64 17.97 2.13
C GLY A 38 0.25 17.07 2.98
N ASP A 39 -0.27 15.99 3.55
CA ASP A 39 0.50 15.06 4.37
C ASP A 39 1.70 14.49 3.62
N ARG A 40 2.85 14.39 4.30
CA ARG A 40 3.98 13.60 3.80
C ARG A 40 3.86 12.19 4.36
N VAL A 41 3.56 11.24 3.50
CA VAL A 41 3.23 9.87 3.91
C VAL A 41 4.39 8.93 3.59
N LEU A 42 5.00 8.37 4.63
CA LEU A 42 6.01 7.32 4.47
C LEU A 42 5.31 6.03 4.05
N LEU A 43 5.65 5.51 2.89
CA LEU A 43 5.41 4.12 2.56
C LEU A 43 6.66 3.33 2.94
N LYS A 44 6.47 2.32 3.78
CA LYS A 44 7.52 1.46 4.32
C LYS A 44 7.43 0.05 3.70
N PRO A 45 7.67 -0.11 2.38
CA PRO A 45 7.74 -1.42 1.78
C PRO A 45 8.97 -2.15 2.32
N ASN A 46 8.92 -3.48 2.25
CA ASN A 46 10.05 -4.32 2.57
C ASN A 46 10.95 -4.46 1.33
N LEU A 47 12.13 -3.86 1.33
CA LEU A 47 13.12 -3.88 0.25
C LEU A 47 14.41 -4.62 0.65
N LEU A 48 14.28 -5.48 1.67
CA LEU A 48 15.26 -6.21 2.49
C LEU A 48 16.60 -6.69 1.91
N THR A 49 16.85 -6.69 0.60
CA THR A 49 18.15 -6.99 -0.05
C THR A 49 17.96 -7.00 -1.57
N GLY A 50 19.05 -7.02 -2.35
CA GLY A 50 19.04 -7.30 -3.81
C GLY A 50 18.55 -8.73 -4.18
N ALA A 51 17.73 -9.34 -3.33
CA ALA A 51 17.11 -10.63 -3.57
C ALA A 51 16.15 -10.54 -4.77
N ARG A 52 16.15 -11.57 -5.60
CA ARG A 52 15.22 -11.67 -6.72
C ARG A 52 13.77 -11.70 -6.18
N PRO A 53 12.80 -11.09 -6.90
CA PRO A 53 11.38 -11.06 -6.50
C PRO A 53 10.74 -12.43 -6.24
N THR A 54 11.40 -13.52 -6.65
CA THR A 54 10.88 -14.89 -6.62
C THR A 54 10.77 -15.50 -5.22
N LYS A 55 11.31 -14.87 -4.18
CA LYS A 55 11.22 -15.37 -2.80
C LYS A 55 10.13 -14.69 -1.97
N GLU A 56 9.41 -13.71 -2.53
CA GLU A 56 8.42 -12.90 -1.81
C GLU A 56 8.98 -12.26 -0.52
N CYS A 57 10.31 -12.08 -0.46
CA CYS A 57 11.00 -11.38 0.62
C CYS A 57 10.92 -9.86 0.46
N VAL A 58 10.61 -9.37 -0.74
CA VAL A 58 10.38 -7.95 -1.04
C VAL A 58 8.90 -7.71 -1.30
N THR A 59 8.37 -6.57 -0.85
CA THR A 59 6.98 -6.22 -1.13
C THR A 59 6.76 -6.10 -2.64
N ARG A 60 5.69 -6.72 -3.15
CA ARG A 60 5.30 -6.64 -4.57
C ARG A 60 5.15 -5.18 -5.00
N ARG A 61 5.83 -4.81 -6.09
CA ARG A 61 5.84 -3.43 -6.60
C ARG A 61 4.44 -2.92 -6.93
N GLU A 62 3.55 -3.80 -7.36
CA GLU A 62 2.16 -3.48 -7.70
C GLU A 62 1.40 -2.96 -6.46
N ILE A 63 1.62 -3.55 -5.28
CA ILE A 63 1.05 -3.09 -4.01
C ILE A 63 1.57 -1.69 -3.68
N VAL A 64 2.90 -1.50 -3.75
CA VAL A 64 3.53 -0.20 -3.46
C VAL A 64 2.99 0.89 -4.39
N TYR A 65 2.86 0.58 -5.68
CA TYR A 65 2.31 1.49 -6.68
C TYR A 65 0.86 1.87 -6.38
N CYS A 66 -0.03 0.89 -6.17
CA CYS A 66 -1.44 1.15 -5.90
C CYS A 66 -1.62 1.96 -4.60
N VAL A 67 -0.89 1.64 -3.54
CA VAL A 67 -0.93 2.39 -2.28
C VAL A 67 -0.43 3.84 -2.48
N ALA A 68 0.69 4.03 -3.18
CA ALA A 68 1.16 5.38 -3.50
C ALA A 68 0.13 6.18 -4.31
N LYS A 69 -0.54 5.53 -5.26
CA LYS A 69 -1.56 6.16 -6.09
C LYS A 69 -2.76 6.62 -5.27
N ILE A 70 -3.30 5.79 -4.38
CA ILE A 70 -4.44 6.19 -3.52
C ILE A 70 -4.05 7.28 -2.51
N VAL A 71 -2.82 7.28 -1.98
CA VAL A 71 -2.31 8.37 -1.14
C VAL A 71 -2.30 9.69 -1.91
N LYS A 72 -1.84 9.67 -3.17
CA LYS A 72 -1.88 10.87 -4.03
C LYS A 72 -3.31 11.32 -4.32
N LYS A 73 -4.25 10.38 -4.56
CA LYS A 73 -5.68 10.71 -4.74
C LYS A 73 -6.27 11.41 -3.51
N ALA A 74 -5.85 11.02 -2.31
CA ALA A 74 -6.23 11.66 -1.05
C ALA A 74 -5.57 13.04 -0.81
N GLY A 75 -4.74 13.51 -1.75
CA GLY A 75 -3.99 14.77 -1.64
C GLY A 75 -2.69 14.68 -0.84
N GLY A 76 -2.30 13.47 -0.41
CA GLY A 76 -1.03 13.21 0.26
C GLY A 76 0.16 13.17 -0.70
N LYS A 77 1.36 13.24 -0.14
CA LYS A 77 2.65 13.19 -0.83
C LYS A 77 3.40 11.94 -0.37
N PRO A 78 3.24 10.78 -1.04
CA PRO A 78 3.91 9.56 -0.64
C PRO A 78 5.41 9.66 -0.92
N PHE A 79 6.21 9.10 -0.03
CA PHE A 79 7.63 8.85 -0.27
C PHE A 79 7.98 7.46 0.23
N LEU A 80 8.97 6.83 -0.41
CA LEU A 80 9.46 5.52 0.00
C LEU A 80 10.59 5.71 1.00
N GLY A 81 10.54 4.96 2.07
CA GLY A 81 11.67 4.78 2.97
C GLY A 81 11.67 3.35 3.44
N ASP A 82 12.84 2.73 3.44
CA ASP A 82 13.02 1.42 4.03
C ASP A 82 14.31 1.39 4.84
N SER A 83 14.40 0.43 5.76
CA SER A 83 15.59 0.13 6.53
C SER A 83 15.96 -1.31 6.21
N PRO A 84 16.61 -1.56 5.05
CA PRO A 84 17.06 -2.89 4.72
C PRO A 84 17.99 -3.38 5.83
N ALA A 85 17.86 -4.67 6.18
CA ALA A 85 18.92 -5.32 6.93
C ALA A 85 20.08 -5.57 5.96
N PHE A 86 21.31 -5.43 6.48
CA PHE A 86 22.62 -5.51 5.80
C PHE A 86 23.12 -4.20 5.17
#